data_AF-A0AAQ4DKF1-F1
#
_entry.id   AF-A0AAQ4DKF1-F1
#
_cell.length_a   1.000
_cell.length_b   1.000
_cell.length_c   1.000
_cell.angle_alpha   90.00
_cell.angle_beta   90.00
_cell.angle_gamma   90.00
#
_symmetry.space_group_name_H-M   'P 1'
#
loop_
_entity.id
_entity.type
_entity.pdbx_description
1 polymer ?
#
loop_
_entity_poly.entity_id
_entity_poly.type
_entity_poly.pdbx_seq_one_letter_code
_entity_poly.pdbx_strand_id
1 'polypeptide(L)'
;MEDNLTAIVTECAVDVDGRMVREDTELAELSKLNNCKVSDIRKFNMKKIDHALKNGGSLKAVKRKLGVGKSQMYALSDKEDNVISNIYKIVKVAEEAYTILYNSEFNQSINERDSSAQPCVIQPVKKEEVKKALGAMEKGKAAGEDKIN
;
A
#
# COMPACT_ATOMS: atom_id res chain seq x y z
N MET A 1 45.50 -24.20 -8.02
CA MET A 1 44.67 -23.15 -7.38
C MET A 1 43.24 -23.68 -7.30
N GLU A 2 43.07 -24.90 -6.75
CA GLU A 2 41.79 -25.64 -6.71
C GLU A 2 41.41 -26.07 -5.28
N ASP A 3 42.14 -25.61 -4.27
CA ASP A 3 42.09 -26.23 -2.93
C ASP A 3 41.18 -25.50 -1.93
N ASN A 4 40.72 -24.29 -2.26
CA ASN A 4 39.91 -23.49 -1.34
C ASN A 4 38.41 -23.75 -1.44
N LEU A 5 37.88 -24.08 -2.63
CA LEU A 5 36.47 -24.41 -2.78
C LEU A 5 36.15 -25.78 -2.16
N THR A 6 37.05 -26.74 -2.35
CA THR A 6 36.93 -28.11 -1.84
C THR A 6 36.94 -28.14 -0.31
N ALA A 7 37.79 -27.31 0.33
CA ALA A 7 37.89 -27.19 1.78
C ALA A 7 36.59 -26.64 2.42
N ILE A 8 35.94 -25.66 1.79
CA ILE A 8 34.71 -25.04 2.29
C ILE A 8 33.52 -26.03 2.21
N VAL A 9 33.46 -26.86 1.18
CA VAL A 9 32.41 -27.88 1.03
C VAL A 9 32.56 -28.98 2.10
N THR A 10 33.79 -29.37 2.45
CA THR A 10 34.06 -30.35 3.53
C THR A 10 33.77 -29.83 4.93
N GLU A 11 34.01 -28.55 5.22
CA GLU A 11 33.69 -27.95 6.54
C GLU A 11 32.17 -27.94 6.78
N CYS A 12 31.40 -27.85 5.69
CA CYS A 12 29.94 -27.87 5.67
C CYS A 12 29.29 -29.28 5.58
N ALA A 13 30.07 -30.38 5.66
CA ALA A 13 29.59 -31.76 5.57
C ALA A 13 29.85 -32.58 6.86
N VAL A 14 28.86 -33.33 7.40
CA VAL A 14 29.16 -34.46 8.31
C VAL A 14 28.98 -35.72 7.49
N ASP A 15 30.04 -36.53 7.40
CA ASP A 15 30.00 -37.84 6.78
C ASP A 15 29.59 -38.89 7.82
N VAL A 16 28.47 -39.57 7.57
CA VAL A 16 28.06 -40.77 8.30
C VAL A 16 27.83 -41.85 7.26
N ASP A 17 28.66 -42.90 7.27
CA ASP A 17 28.61 -44.05 6.36
C ASP A 17 28.62 -43.69 4.85
N GLY A 18 29.39 -42.67 4.45
CA GLY A 18 29.59 -42.31 3.03
C GLY A 18 28.48 -41.45 2.43
N ARG A 19 27.72 -40.74 3.27
CA ARG A 19 26.66 -39.81 2.86
C ARG A 19 26.82 -38.48 3.59
N MET A 20 26.73 -37.37 2.87
CA MET A 20 26.67 -36.03 3.45
C MET A 20 25.30 -35.81 4.12
N VAL A 21 25.19 -35.97 5.45
CA VAL A 21 23.91 -35.96 6.19
C VAL A 21 23.66 -34.62 6.91
N ARG A 22 23.62 -33.49 6.19
CA ARG A 22 23.17 -32.20 6.80
C ARG A 22 21.94 -31.56 6.16
N GLU A 23 21.63 -31.80 4.90
CA GLU A 23 20.40 -31.27 4.27
C GLU A 23 19.18 -32.20 4.38
N ASP A 24 19.40 -33.53 4.42
CA ASP A 24 18.31 -34.52 4.38
C ASP A 24 17.41 -34.48 5.63
N THR A 25 17.99 -34.20 6.80
CA THR A 25 17.27 -34.12 8.08
C THR A 25 16.41 -32.86 8.15
N GLU A 26 16.97 -31.72 7.75
CA GLU A 26 16.27 -30.44 7.74
C GLU A 26 15.13 -30.45 6.71
N LEU A 27 15.35 -31.01 5.52
CA LEU A 27 14.31 -31.19 4.50
C LEU A 27 13.17 -32.10 5.00
N ALA A 28 13.49 -33.17 5.72
CA ALA A 28 12.50 -34.07 6.30
C ALA A 28 11.67 -33.37 7.39
N GLU A 29 12.28 -32.55 8.23
CA GLU A 29 11.59 -31.76 9.25
C GLU A 29 10.70 -30.66 8.64
N LEU A 30 11.20 -29.95 7.63
CA LEU A 30 10.43 -28.97 6.87
C LEU A 30 9.23 -29.62 6.17
N SER A 31 9.41 -30.81 5.59
CA SER A 31 8.33 -31.58 4.98
C SER A 31 7.26 -31.98 6.01
N LYS A 32 7.67 -32.48 7.19
CA LYS A 32 6.75 -32.78 8.30
C LYS A 32 5.96 -31.53 8.73
N LEU A 33 6.63 -30.40 8.91
CA LEU A 33 6.01 -29.14 9.29
C LEU A 33 5.02 -28.65 8.23
N ASN A 34 5.37 -28.75 6.95
CA ASN A 34 4.51 -28.35 5.85
C ASN A 34 3.24 -29.23 5.79
N ASN A 35 3.41 -30.54 5.92
CA ASN A 35 2.28 -31.48 5.98
C ASN A 35 1.34 -31.19 7.17
N CYS A 36 1.88 -30.86 8.34
CA CYS A 36 1.09 -30.41 9.49
C CYS A 36 0.29 -29.14 9.18
N LYS A 37 0.94 -28.11 8.61
CA LYS A 37 0.28 -26.85 8.23
C LYS A 37 -0.83 -27.06 7.20
N VAL A 38 -0.58 -27.88 6.17
CA VAL A 38 -1.58 -28.23 5.15
C VAL A 38 -2.78 -28.93 5.78
N SER A 39 -2.54 -29.86 6.72
CA SER A 39 -3.61 -30.52 7.48
C SER A 39 -4.45 -29.51 8.27
N ASP A 40 -3.81 -28.57 8.96
CA ASP A 40 -4.50 -27.60 9.81
C ASP A 40 -5.31 -26.59 8.98
N ILE A 41 -4.78 -26.14 7.84
CA ILE A 41 -5.52 -25.33 6.86
C ILE A 41 -6.75 -26.09 6.35
N ARG A 42 -6.59 -27.37 6.01
CA ARG A 42 -7.72 -28.21 5.55
C ARG A 42 -8.80 -28.33 6.61
N LYS A 43 -8.42 -28.56 7.88
CA LYS A 43 -9.37 -28.61 9.01
C LYS A 43 -10.10 -27.28 9.21
N PHE A 44 -9.36 -26.16 9.18
CA PHE A 44 -9.94 -24.83 9.30
C PHE A 44 -10.94 -24.52 8.18
N ASN A 45 -10.55 -24.79 6.94
CA ASN A 45 -11.40 -24.62 5.77
C ASN A 45 -12.66 -25.48 5.85
N MET A 46 -12.54 -26.73 6.33
CA MET A 46 -13.67 -27.61 6.55
C MET A 46 -14.66 -27.04 7.57
N LYS A 47 -14.17 -26.52 8.70
CA LYS A 47 -15.01 -25.87 9.73
C LYS A 47 -15.76 -24.66 9.17
N LYS A 48 -15.11 -23.84 8.33
CA LYS A 48 -15.77 -22.69 7.67
C LYS A 48 -16.85 -23.12 6.69
N ILE A 49 -16.62 -24.20 5.94
CA ILE A 49 -17.61 -24.78 5.03
C ILE A 49 -18.81 -25.32 5.82
N ASP A 50 -18.57 -26.11 6.87
CA ASP A 50 -19.61 -26.70 7.70
C ASP A 50 -20.49 -25.64 8.38
N HIS A 51 -19.88 -24.62 8.98
CA HIS A 51 -20.59 -23.49 9.56
C HIS A 51 -21.47 -22.76 8.53
N ALA A 52 -20.96 -22.53 7.32
CA ALA A 52 -21.73 -21.86 6.29
C ALA A 52 -22.91 -22.70 5.79
N LEU A 53 -22.74 -24.02 5.66
CA LEU A 53 -23.82 -24.93 5.29
C LEU A 53 -24.93 -24.95 6.35
N LYS A 54 -24.56 -25.00 7.64
CA LYS A 54 -25.51 -24.95 8.77
C LYS A 54 -26.35 -23.67 8.79
N ASN A 55 -25.81 -22.56 8.31
CA ASN A 55 -26.48 -21.27 8.25
C ASN A 55 -27.18 -21.00 6.90
N GLY A 56 -27.45 -22.04 6.09
CA GLY A 56 -28.14 -21.90 4.80
C GLY A 56 -27.30 -21.24 3.69
N GLY A 57 -25.99 -21.14 3.88
CA GLY A 57 -25.06 -20.54 2.92
C GLY A 57 -24.71 -21.47 1.76
N SER A 58 -24.41 -20.89 0.59
CA SER A 58 -24.01 -21.64 -0.60
C SER A 58 -22.59 -22.20 -0.49
N LEU A 59 -22.44 -23.53 -0.63
CA LEU A 59 -21.16 -24.22 -0.68
C LEU A 59 -20.23 -23.66 -1.77
N LYS A 60 -20.78 -23.37 -2.95
CA LYS A 60 -20.04 -22.82 -4.10
C LYS A 60 -19.45 -21.46 -3.76
N ALA A 61 -20.22 -20.60 -3.10
CA ALA A 61 -19.77 -19.27 -2.70
C ALA A 61 -18.64 -19.33 -1.65
N VAL A 62 -18.75 -20.23 -0.68
CA VAL A 62 -17.75 -20.39 0.39
C VAL A 62 -16.45 -20.98 -0.16
N LYS A 63 -16.53 -22.04 -0.97
CA LYS A 63 -15.35 -22.61 -1.65
C LYS A 63 -14.63 -21.58 -2.53
N ARG A 64 -15.37 -20.75 -3.26
CA ARG A 64 -14.80 -19.64 -4.04
C ARG A 64 -14.08 -18.62 -3.16
N LYS A 65 -14.63 -18.25 -2.00
CA LYS A 65 -13.96 -17.34 -1.05
C LYS A 65 -12.69 -17.93 -0.45
N LEU A 66 -12.70 -19.24 -0.13
CA LEU A 66 -11.54 -19.95 0.40
C LEU A 66 -10.44 -20.12 -0.66
N GLY A 67 -10.79 -20.43 -1.91
CA GLY A 67 -9.82 -20.63 -3.00
C GLY A 67 -9.15 -19.35 -3.49
N VAL A 68 -9.78 -18.18 -3.34
CA VAL A 68 -9.21 -16.88 -3.73
C VAL A 68 -8.34 -16.29 -2.60
N GLY A 69 -8.20 -16.96 -1.45
CA GLY A 69 -7.45 -16.43 -0.30
C GLY A 69 -8.10 -15.23 0.40
N LYS A 70 -9.27 -14.79 -0.09
CA LYS A 70 -10.03 -13.62 0.39
C LYS A 70 -10.54 -13.72 1.83
N SER A 71 -10.28 -14.82 2.54
CA SER A 71 -10.53 -14.88 3.99
C SER A 71 -9.53 -14.05 4.81
N GLN A 72 -8.39 -13.66 4.24
CA GLN A 72 -7.39 -12.78 4.84
C GLN A 72 -7.03 -11.70 3.82
N MET A 73 -7.66 -10.52 3.86
CA MET A 73 -7.23 -9.43 2.96
C MET A 73 -7.55 -8.02 3.42
N TYR A 74 -7.97 -7.84 4.67
CA TYR A 74 -8.00 -6.52 5.28
C TYR A 74 -7.03 -6.59 6.45
N ALA A 75 -5.85 -6.05 6.24
CA ALA A 75 -4.86 -5.82 7.28
C ALA A 75 -4.53 -4.33 7.25
N LEU A 76 -4.77 -3.64 8.35
CA LEU A 76 -4.46 -2.21 8.52
C LEU A 76 -3.58 -2.07 9.76
N SER A 77 -2.58 -1.21 9.67
CA SER A 77 -1.76 -0.87 10.82
C SER A 77 -2.51 0.11 11.71
N ASP A 78 -2.43 -0.08 13.02
CA ASP A 78 -2.81 0.93 14.00
C ASP A 78 -1.78 2.06 14.06
N LYS A 79 -2.06 3.12 14.84
CA LYS A 79 -1.13 4.21 15.17
C LYS A 79 0.15 3.74 15.86
N GLU A 80 0.09 2.58 16.50
CA GLU A 80 1.22 1.90 17.16
C GLU A 80 1.89 0.86 16.23
N ASP A 81 1.65 0.93 14.91
CA ASP A 81 2.14 0.00 13.88
C ASP A 81 1.73 -1.47 14.06
N ASN A 82 0.72 -1.72 14.90
CA ASN A 82 0.16 -3.05 15.12
C ASN A 82 -0.72 -3.50 13.94
N VAL A 83 -0.47 -4.68 13.38
CA VAL A 83 -1.26 -5.21 12.26
C VAL A 83 -2.63 -5.73 12.73
N ILE A 84 -3.70 -5.06 12.28
CA ILE A 84 -5.09 -5.38 12.61
C ILE A 84 -5.76 -6.08 11.42
N SER A 85 -6.29 -7.28 11.65
CA SER A 85 -7.01 -8.08 10.65
C SER A 85 -8.53 -8.19 10.85
N ASN A 86 -9.04 -7.64 11.96
CA ASN A 86 -10.47 -7.69 12.30
C ASN A 86 -11.20 -6.49 11.65
N ILE A 87 -12.25 -6.76 10.87
CA ILE A 87 -12.99 -5.73 10.12
C ILE A 87 -13.56 -4.60 10.99
N TYR A 88 -14.07 -4.90 12.19
CA TYR A 88 -14.62 -3.87 13.08
C TYR A 88 -13.52 -2.94 13.60
N LYS A 89 -12.36 -3.51 13.94
CA LYS A 89 -11.20 -2.73 14.36
C LYS A 89 -10.64 -1.88 13.20
N ILE A 90 -10.63 -2.44 12.00
CA ILE A 90 -10.24 -1.74 10.77
C ILE A 90 -11.13 -0.54 10.50
N VAL A 91 -12.45 -0.71 10.59
CA VAL A 91 -13.42 0.39 10.42
C VAL A 91 -13.19 1.47 11.47
N LYS A 92 -12.93 1.09 12.72
CA LYS A 92 -12.65 2.04 13.80
C LYS A 92 -11.37 2.85 13.56
N VAL A 93 -10.27 2.21 13.14
CA VAL A 93 -9.03 2.92 12.81
C VAL A 93 -9.22 3.88 11.65
N ALA A 94 -9.98 3.48 10.62
CA ALA A 94 -10.32 4.35 9.50
C ALA A 94 -11.17 5.54 9.95
N GLU A 95 -12.19 5.32 10.80
CA GLU A 95 -13.02 6.37 11.38
C GLU A 95 -12.17 7.37 12.17
N GLU A 96 -11.27 6.90 13.03
CA GLU A 96 -10.35 7.77 13.77
C GLU A 96 -9.43 8.58 12.86
N ALA A 97 -8.89 7.96 11.80
CA ALA A 97 -8.05 8.65 10.82
C ALA A 97 -8.82 9.78 10.11
N TYR A 98 -10.03 9.50 9.63
CA TYR A 98 -10.87 10.52 9.01
C TYR A 98 -11.32 11.60 9.99
N THR A 99 -11.60 11.23 11.24
CA THR A 99 -11.93 12.17 12.31
C THR A 99 -10.78 13.14 12.54
N ILE A 100 -9.53 12.66 12.58
CA ILE A 100 -8.36 13.54 12.73
C ILE A 100 -8.21 14.47 11.51
N LEU A 101 -8.29 13.93 10.30
CA LEU A 101 -8.15 14.72 9.06
C LEU A 101 -9.19 15.84 8.96
N TYR A 102 -10.46 15.52 9.20
CA TYR A 102 -11.53 16.50 9.05
C TYR A 102 -11.73 17.39 10.28
N ASN A 103 -11.24 16.99 11.47
CA ASN A 103 -11.20 17.87 12.63
C ASN A 103 -9.99 18.81 12.64
N SER A 104 -8.88 18.48 11.96
CA SER A 104 -7.71 19.37 11.87
C SER A 104 -7.92 20.54 10.89
N GLU A 105 -8.73 20.35 9.84
CA GLU A 105 -8.96 21.39 8.82
C GLU A 105 -10.01 22.47 9.18
N PHE A 106 -10.74 22.31 10.30
CA PHE A 106 -11.70 23.34 10.74
C PHE A 106 -11.12 24.36 11.73
N ASN A 107 -9.99 24.09 12.39
CA ASN A 107 -9.41 25.00 13.39
C ASN A 107 -8.10 25.70 12.96
N GLN A 108 -7.40 25.21 11.93
CA GLN A 108 -6.18 25.88 11.42
C GLN A 108 -6.46 26.89 10.29
N SER A 109 -7.60 26.83 9.60
CA SER A 109 -7.91 27.78 8.52
C SER A 109 -8.37 29.17 9.00
N ILE A 110 -8.63 29.34 10.31
CA ILE A 110 -8.96 30.63 10.91
C ILE A 110 -7.75 31.26 11.62
N ASN A 111 -6.81 30.47 12.16
CA ASN A 111 -5.75 30.99 13.04
C ASN A 111 -4.32 30.88 12.50
N GLU A 112 -4.07 30.16 11.41
CA GLU A 112 -2.73 30.02 10.80
C GLU A 112 -2.69 30.49 9.34
N ARG A 113 -3.53 31.45 8.96
CA ARG A 113 -3.12 32.35 7.87
C ARG A 113 -2.19 33.40 8.46
N ASP A 114 -0.97 32.91 8.67
CA ASP A 114 0.24 33.67 8.88
C ASP A 114 0.25 34.93 8.02
N SER A 115 0.63 36.00 8.69
CA SER A 115 0.72 37.38 8.26
C SER A 115 1.85 37.62 7.24
N SER A 116 2.04 36.72 6.27
CA SER A 116 3.03 36.84 5.19
C SER A 116 2.42 36.96 3.78
N ALA A 117 1.10 36.81 3.62
CA ALA A 117 0.47 37.17 2.37
C ALA A 117 0.30 38.68 2.32
N GLN A 118 1.31 39.37 1.79
CA GLN A 118 1.14 40.75 1.35
C GLN A 118 -0.11 40.78 0.46
N PRO A 119 -1.15 41.56 0.79
CA PRO A 119 -2.34 41.62 -0.03
C PRO A 119 -1.89 41.98 -1.44
N CYS A 120 -2.20 41.13 -2.42
CA CYS A 120 -1.99 41.47 -3.82
C CYS A 120 -2.95 42.62 -4.13
N VAL A 121 -2.51 43.84 -3.85
CA VAL A 121 -3.15 45.03 -4.35
C VAL A 121 -2.85 45.05 -5.84
N ILE A 122 -3.76 44.47 -6.62
CA ILE A 122 -3.74 44.62 -8.07
C ILE A 122 -3.81 46.12 -8.33
N GLN A 123 -2.69 46.70 -8.75
CA GLN A 123 -2.67 48.13 -9.07
C GLN A 123 -3.55 48.33 -10.31
N PRO A 124 -4.47 49.33 -10.29
CA PRO A 124 -5.30 49.61 -11.44
C PRO A 124 -4.41 50.02 -12.62
N VAL A 125 -4.61 49.36 -13.77
CA VAL A 125 -3.84 49.55 -14.99
C VAL A 125 -3.86 51.04 -15.37
N LYS A 126 -2.67 51.63 -15.57
CA LYS A 126 -2.56 53.06 -15.89
C LYS A 126 -2.83 53.28 -17.38
N LYS A 127 -3.53 54.37 -17.72
CA LYS A 127 -3.85 54.72 -19.12
C LYS A 127 -2.60 54.82 -20.02
N GLU A 128 -1.45 55.18 -19.44
CA GLU A 128 -0.18 55.25 -20.17
C GLU A 128 0.40 53.87 -20.50
N GLU A 129 0.17 52.85 -19.68
CA GLU A 129 0.55 51.47 -20.00
C GLU A 129 -0.28 50.94 -21.15
N VAL A 130 -1.58 51.26 -21.16
CA VAL A 130 -2.50 50.91 -22.26
C VAL A 130 -2.09 51.62 -23.55
N LYS A 131 -1.79 52.91 -23.52
CA LYS A 131 -1.28 53.65 -24.69
C LYS A 131 0.05 53.10 -25.20
N LYS A 132 0.96 52.73 -24.30
CA LYS A 132 2.25 52.14 -24.67
C LYS A 132 2.07 50.78 -25.34
N ALA A 133 1.14 49.96 -24.85
CA ALA A 133 0.81 48.68 -25.47
C ALA A 133 0.17 48.86 -26.86
N LEU A 134 -0.79 49.78 -27.00
CA LEU A 134 -1.40 50.11 -28.30
C LEU A 134 -0.37 50.62 -29.31
N GLY A 135 0.53 51.51 -28.89
CA GLY A 135 1.62 51.99 -29.76
C GLY A 135 2.64 50.92 -30.14
N ALA A 136 2.75 49.83 -29.37
CA ALA A 136 3.55 48.66 -29.72
C ALA A 136 2.83 47.73 -30.72
N MET A 137 1.50 47.66 -30.65
CA MET A 137 0.65 46.95 -31.61
C MET A 137 0.63 47.64 -32.99
N GLU A 138 0.51 48.96 -33.04
CA GLU A 138 0.53 49.73 -34.30
C GLU A 138 1.87 49.65 -35.04
N LYS A 139 2.98 49.39 -34.33
CA LYS A 139 4.33 49.25 -34.93
C LYS A 139 4.58 47.87 -35.56
N GLY A 140 3.54 47.03 -35.71
CA GLY A 140 3.56 45.81 -36.50
C GLY A 140 4.49 44.71 -35.99
N LYS A 141 4.99 44.79 -34.75
CA LYS A 141 5.90 43.78 -34.18
C LYS A 141 5.20 42.63 -33.45
N ALA A 142 3.88 42.69 -33.32
CA ALA A 142 3.06 41.57 -32.86
C ALA A 142 2.09 41.21 -33.98
N ALA A 143 2.41 40.16 -34.74
CA ALA A 143 1.47 39.57 -35.67
C ALA A 143 0.44 38.78 -34.85
N GLY A 144 -0.78 39.30 -34.74
CA GLY A 144 -1.92 38.45 -34.39
C GLY A 144 -2.20 37.55 -35.58
N GLU A 145 -2.22 36.24 -35.37
CA GLU A 145 -2.53 35.25 -36.41
C GLU A 145 -4.04 35.20 -36.75
N ASP A 146 -4.82 36.08 -36.12
CA ASP A 146 -6.25 36.15 -36.26
C ASP A 146 -6.59 37.24 -37.29
N LYS A 147 -7.16 36.83 -38.42
CA LYS A 147 -7.70 37.71 -39.48
C LYS A 147 -8.97 38.44 -39.01
N ILE A 148 -8.85 39.23 -37.95
CA ILE A 148 -9.91 40.12 -37.49
C ILE A 148 -9.66 41.47 -38.16
N ASN A 149 -10.31 41.65 -39.32
CA ASN A 149 -10.69 42.97 -39.82
C ASN A 149 -12.07 43.32 -39.29
#